data_AF-A0A7C6B9T3-F1
#
_entry.id   AF-A0A7C6B9T3-F1
#
_cell.length_a   1.000
_cell.length_b   1.000
_cell.length_c   1.000
_cell.angle_alpha   90.00
_cell.angle_beta   90.00
_cell.angle_gamma   90.00
#
_symmetry.space_group_name_H-M   'P 1'
#
loop_
_entity.id
_entity.type
_entity.pdbx_description
1 polymer ?
#
loop_
_entity_poly.entity_id
_entity_poly.type
_entity_poly.pdbx_seq_one_letter_code
_entity_poly.pdbx_strand_id
1 'polypeptide(L)'
;MKKKLLLAIFIIILGALTSYFLSGSLLIYALTLVLATIILYFAKVNNANRKENLNIIRDENKLYFYLSDDLLFSVNLRKGQSIKDILRESIHQEMSTIKKITRKICFINFTDDALLKELNRSLKLSNPNNRI
;
A
#
# COMPACT_ATOMS: atom_id res chain seq x y z
N MET A 1 46.03 -38.68 -38.10
CA MET A 1 44.98 -37.73 -38.53
C MET A 1 43.62 -37.96 -37.86
N LYS A 2 43.06 -39.18 -37.85
CA LYS A 2 41.71 -39.47 -37.31
C LYS A 2 41.46 -39.00 -35.85
N LYS A 3 42.46 -39.12 -34.96
CA LYS A 3 42.34 -38.67 -33.56
C LYS A 3 42.20 -37.14 -33.39
N LYS A 4 42.86 -36.35 -34.25
CA LYS A 4 42.75 -34.88 -34.23
C LYS A 4 41.40 -34.41 -34.76
N LEU A 5 40.86 -35.11 -35.75
CA LEU A 5 39.52 -34.85 -36.30
C LEU A 5 38.42 -35.16 -35.27
N LEU A 6 38.52 -36.29 -34.56
CA LEU A 6 37.59 -36.64 -33.48
C LEU A 6 37.62 -35.62 -32.34
N LEU A 7 38.81 -35.14 -31.96
CA LEU A 7 38.96 -34.10 -30.94
C LEU A 7 38.28 -32.78 -31.37
N ALA A 8 38.46 -32.36 -32.63
CA ALA A 8 37.85 -31.14 -33.14
C ALA A 8 36.31 -31.24 -33.15
N ILE A 9 35.76 -32.38 -33.59
CA ILE A 9 34.31 -32.63 -33.55
C ILE A 9 33.78 -32.59 -32.12
N PHE A 10 34.50 -33.18 -31.17
CA PHE A 10 34.11 -33.17 -29.76
C PHE A 10 34.06 -31.75 -29.17
N ILE A 11 35.06 -30.91 -29.47
CA ILE A 11 35.11 -29.51 -29.00
C ILE A 11 33.92 -28.71 -29.57
N ILE A 12 33.59 -28.91 -30.84
CA ILE A 12 32.46 -28.22 -31.49
C ILE A 12 31.12 -28.64 -30.85
N ILE A 13 30.92 -29.93 -30.60
CA ILE A 13 29.70 -30.45 -29.95
C ILE A 13 29.58 -29.91 -28.52
N LEU A 14 30.69 -29.89 -27.77
CA LEU A 14 30.71 -29.38 -26.40
C LEU A 14 30.45 -27.87 -26.35
N GLY A 15 31.03 -27.10 -27.28
CA GLY A 15 30.77 -25.67 -27.45
C GLY A 15 29.32 -25.38 -27.82
N ALA A 16 28.74 -26.15 -28.74
CA ALA A 16 27.34 -26.03 -29.12
C ALA A 16 26.39 -26.33 -27.95
N LEU A 17 26.61 -27.43 -27.22
CA LEU A 17 25.82 -27.79 -26.04
C LEU A 17 25.89 -26.72 -24.95
N THR A 18 27.09 -26.26 -24.60
CA THR A 18 27.27 -25.22 -23.57
C THR A 18 26.60 -23.90 -23.98
N SER A 19 26.75 -23.48 -25.24
CA SER A 19 26.09 -22.27 -25.75
C SER A 19 24.56 -22.35 -25.75
N TYR A 20 23.99 -23.53 -26.03
CA TYR A 20 22.55 -23.79 -25.99
C TYR A 20 21.99 -23.71 -24.56
N PHE A 21 22.68 -24.30 -23.58
CA PHE A 21 22.29 -24.20 -22.17
C PHE A 21 22.43 -22.76 -21.64
N LEU A 22 23.50 -22.06 -21.99
CA LEU A 22 23.71 -20.66 -21.60
C LEU A 22 22.62 -19.75 -22.17
N SER A 23 22.33 -19.84 -23.46
CA SER A 23 21.29 -19.03 -24.11
C SER A 23 19.89 -19.32 -23.57
N GLY A 24 19.55 -20.59 -23.32
CA GLY A 24 18.31 -20.97 -22.64
C GLY A 24 18.20 -20.40 -21.23
N SER A 25 19.28 -20.46 -20.45
CA SER A 25 19.31 -19.89 -19.09
C SER A 25 19.17 -18.36 -19.10
N LEU A 26 19.78 -17.67 -20.07
CA LEU A 26 19.75 -16.22 -20.21
C LEU A 26 18.33 -15.72 -20.52
N LEU A 27 17.60 -16.45 -21.37
CA LEU A 27 16.18 -16.21 -21.64
C LEU A 27 15.31 -16.36 -20.38
N ILE A 28 15.55 -17.39 -19.57
CA ILE A 28 14.81 -17.63 -18.32
C ILE A 28 15.07 -16.50 -17.31
N TYR A 29 16.33 -16.06 -17.16
CA TYR A 29 16.66 -14.94 -16.28
C TYR A 29 16.03 -13.63 -16.75
N ALA A 30 16.07 -13.34 -18.06
CA ALA A 30 15.43 -12.16 -18.62
C ALA A 30 13.91 -12.18 -18.37
N LEU A 31 13.25 -13.31 -18.59
CA LEU A 31 11.82 -13.46 -18.34
C LEU A 31 11.47 -13.25 -16.86
N THR A 32 12.31 -13.79 -15.96
CA THR A 32 12.12 -13.66 -14.52
C THR A 32 12.28 -12.21 -14.07
N LEU A 33 13.26 -11.48 -14.61
CA LEU A 33 13.45 -10.05 -14.35
C LEU A 33 12.27 -9.20 -14.83
N VAL A 34 11.75 -9.49 -16.02
CA VAL A 34 10.56 -8.82 -16.56
C VAL A 34 9.37 -9.08 -15.64
N LEU A 35 9.14 -10.32 -15.24
CA LEU A 35 8.03 -10.68 -14.35
C LEU A 35 8.17 -10.01 -12.96
N ALA A 36 9.37 -10.01 -12.38
CA ALA A 36 9.64 -9.34 -11.11
C ALA A 36 9.37 -7.84 -11.20
N THR A 37 9.76 -7.19 -12.31
CA THR A 37 9.52 -5.77 -12.55
C THR A 37 8.02 -5.46 -12.65
N ILE A 38 7.26 -6.32 -13.35
CA ILE A 38 5.80 -6.20 -13.45
C ILE A 38 5.15 -6.34 -12.06
N ILE A 39 5.55 -7.32 -11.27
CA ILE A 39 5.04 -7.53 -9.91
C ILE A 39 5.34 -6.31 -9.03
N LEU A 40 6.57 -5.79 -9.06
CA LEU A 40 6.96 -4.59 -8.31
C LEU A 40 6.17 -3.36 -8.75
N TYR A 41 5.91 -3.21 -10.05
CA TYR A 41 5.08 -2.14 -10.58
C TYR A 41 3.65 -2.20 -10.02
N PHE A 42 3.00 -3.36 -10.09
CA PHE A 42 1.64 -3.52 -9.55
C PHE A 42 1.60 -3.38 -8.02
N ALA A 43 2.59 -3.89 -7.30
CA ALA A 43 2.71 -3.69 -5.86
C ALA A 43 2.81 -2.20 -5.50
N LYS A 44 3.63 -1.44 -6.25
CA LYS A 44 3.76 0.01 -6.08
C LYS A 44 2.44 0.74 -6.36
N VAL A 45 1.75 0.39 -7.45
CA VAL A 45 0.47 1.01 -7.82
C VAL A 45 -0.62 0.70 -6.78
N ASN A 46 -0.69 -0.54 -6.30
CA ASN A 46 -1.65 -0.95 -5.27
C ASN A 46 -1.37 -0.21 -3.95
N ASN A 47 -0.11 -0.14 -3.52
CA ASN A 47 0.27 0.57 -2.30
C ASN A 47 0.06 2.09 -2.42
N ALA A 48 0.27 2.67 -3.60
CA ALA A 48 0.01 4.10 -3.82
C ALA A 48 -1.48 4.46 -3.68
N ASN A 49 -2.37 3.51 -3.93
CA ASN A 49 -3.82 3.70 -3.88
C ASN A 49 -4.50 3.08 -2.66
N ARG A 50 -3.74 2.43 -1.77
CA ARG A 50 -4.26 1.85 -0.55
C ARG A 50 -4.93 2.94 0.29
N LYS A 51 -6.21 2.73 0.59
CA LYS A 51 -6.96 3.55 1.53
C LYS A 51 -6.83 2.88 2.89
N GLU A 52 -6.40 3.64 3.87
CA GLU A 52 -6.42 3.18 5.26
C GLU A 52 -7.79 3.54 5.85
N ASN A 53 -8.37 2.59 6.60
CA ASN A 53 -9.67 2.78 7.22
C ASN A 53 -9.47 3.37 8.59
N LEU A 54 -10.09 4.52 8.89
CA LEU A 54 -10.11 5.02 10.25
C LEU A 54 -11.39 4.52 10.94
N ASN A 55 -11.23 3.55 11.82
CA ASN A 55 -12.31 2.98 12.63
C ASN A 55 -12.38 3.71 13.97
N ILE A 56 -13.58 4.06 14.41
CA ILE A 56 -13.79 4.79 15.65
C ILE A 56 -14.65 3.93 16.57
N ILE A 57 -14.07 3.52 17.68
CA ILE A 57 -14.72 2.67 18.67
C ILE A 57 -15.02 3.51 19.90
N ARG A 58 -16.28 3.46 20.34
CA ARG A 58 -16.73 4.14 21.54
C ARG A 58 -16.74 3.17 22.72
N ASP A 59 -16.19 3.65 23.82
CA ASP A 59 -16.29 3.08 25.17
C ASP A 59 -17.03 4.07 26.08
N GLU A 60 -17.32 3.69 27.33
CA GLU A 60 -18.13 4.48 28.27
C GLU A 60 -17.61 5.91 28.45
N ASN A 61 -16.28 6.06 28.52
CA ASN A 61 -15.62 7.33 28.82
C ASN A 61 -14.64 7.79 27.74
N LYS A 62 -14.47 7.04 26.64
CA LYS A 62 -13.45 7.30 25.63
C LYS A 62 -13.90 6.98 24.20
N LEU A 63 -13.32 7.70 23.25
CA LEU A 63 -13.34 7.37 21.83
C LEU A 63 -11.93 6.95 21.42
N TYR A 64 -11.82 5.78 20.79
CA TYR A 64 -10.57 5.25 20.27
C TYR A 64 -10.58 5.34 18.74
N PHE A 65 -9.51 5.89 18.17
CA PHE A 65 -9.35 6.06 16.73
C PHE A 65 -8.28 5.07 16.26
N TYR A 66 -8.73 4.03 15.57
CA TYR A 66 -7.87 3.00 14.99
C TYR A 66 -7.68 3.28 13.51
N LEU A 67 -6.45 3.14 13.04
CA LEU A 67 -6.11 3.17 11.63
C LEU A 67 -5.80 1.76 11.16
N SER A 68 -6.69 1.19 10.37
CA SER A 68 -6.76 -0.24 10.12
C SER A 68 -6.88 -0.99 11.45
N ASP A 69 -5.77 -1.41 12.06
CA ASP A 69 -5.75 -2.14 13.33
C ASP A 69 -4.91 -1.44 14.43
N ASP A 70 -4.21 -0.36 14.09
CA ASP A 70 -3.32 0.34 15.02
C ASP A 70 -4.05 1.49 15.73
N LEU A 71 -3.96 1.56 17.06
CA LEU A 71 -4.50 2.69 17.82
C LEU A 71 -3.70 3.96 17.50
N LEU A 72 -4.34 4.93 16.85
CA LEU A 72 -3.72 6.20 16.51
C LEU A 72 -3.74 7.18 17.68
N PHE A 73 -4.93 7.38 18.28
CA PHE A 73 -5.12 8.22 19.47
C PHE A 73 -6.47 7.92 20.14
N SER A 74 -6.65 8.43 21.35
CA SER A 74 -7.90 8.31 22.11
C SER A 74 -8.31 9.64 22.72
N VAL A 75 -9.62 9.87 22.83
CA VAL A 75 -10.20 11.11 23.33
C VAL A 75 -11.17 10.81 24.46
N ASN A 76 -11.07 11.54 25.57
CA ASN A 76 -11.99 11.40 26.69
C ASN A 76 -13.35 12.04 26.37
N LEU A 77 -14.42 11.30 26.64
CA LEU A 77 -15.79 11.80 26.58
C LEU A 77 -16.08 12.62 27.85
N ARG A 78 -16.38 13.91 27.67
CA ARG A 78 -16.80 14.79 28.78
C ARG A 78 -18.32 14.71 28.95
N LYS A 79 -18.79 14.69 30.20
CA LYS A 79 -20.22 14.72 30.51
C LYS A 79 -20.84 16.02 30.01
N GLY A 80 -21.92 15.91 29.24
CA GLY A 80 -22.67 17.06 28.70
C GLY A 80 -22.21 17.57 27.33
N GLN A 81 -21.10 17.05 26.76
CA GLN A 81 -20.71 17.35 25.39
C GLN A 81 -21.34 16.36 24.39
N SER A 82 -21.77 16.88 23.25
CA SER A 82 -22.21 16.06 22.12
C SER A 82 -21.03 15.27 21.56
N ILE A 83 -21.21 13.97 21.38
CA ILE A 83 -20.22 13.08 20.76
C ILE A 83 -19.84 13.58 19.36
N LYS A 84 -20.79 14.16 18.62
CA LYS A 84 -20.54 14.73 17.30
C LYS A 84 -19.53 15.87 17.35
N ASP A 85 -19.65 16.74 18.36
CA ASP A 85 -18.77 17.89 18.52
C ASP A 85 -17.37 17.44 18.97
N ILE A 86 -17.29 16.46 19.88
CA ILE A 86 -16.02 15.84 20.28
C ILE A 86 -15.33 15.22 19.06
N LEU A 87 -16.05 14.46 18.24
CA LEU A 87 -15.52 13.85 17.03
C LEU A 87 -15.01 14.91 16.05
N ARG A 88 -15.81 15.94 15.79
CA ARG A 88 -15.45 17.03 14.89
C ARG A 88 -14.17 17.73 15.37
N GLU A 89 -14.12 18.11 16.64
CA GLU A 89 -12.96 18.80 17.23
C GLU A 89 -11.70 17.93 17.18
N SER A 90 -11.82 16.67 17.62
CA SER A 90 -10.69 15.74 17.69
C SER A 90 -10.11 15.43 16.31
N ILE A 91 -10.98 15.18 15.33
CA ILE A 91 -10.56 14.94 13.95
C ILE A 91 -9.92 16.19 13.37
N HIS A 92 -10.44 17.39 13.69
CA HIS A 92 -9.88 18.63 13.16
C HIS A 92 -8.51 18.95 13.77
N GLN A 93 -8.32 18.70 15.06
CA GLN A 93 -7.05 18.87 15.77
C GLN A 93 -6.00 17.88 15.26
N GLU A 94 -6.35 16.59 15.18
CA GLU A 94 -5.42 15.53 14.76
C GLU A 94 -5.32 15.35 13.24
N MET A 95 -6.05 16.14 12.46
CA MET A 95 -6.07 16.07 10.99
C MET A 95 -4.67 16.11 10.37
N SER A 96 -3.77 16.89 10.96
CA SER A 96 -2.40 17.02 10.46
C SER A 96 -1.58 15.74 10.70
N THR A 97 -1.70 15.13 11.88
CA THR A 97 -1.09 13.86 12.27
C THR A 97 -1.59 12.72 11.37
N ILE A 98 -2.92 12.63 11.27
CA ILE A 98 -3.67 11.68 10.45
C ILE A 98 -3.17 11.68 8.98
N LYS A 99 -2.90 12.85 8.40
CA LYS A 99 -2.36 12.99 7.03
C LYS A 99 -0.87 12.70 6.89
N LYS A 100 -0.06 13.00 7.92
CA LYS A 100 1.37 12.67 7.89
C LYS A 100 1.58 11.16 7.81
N ILE A 101 0.71 10.40 8.48
CA ILE A 101 0.82 8.95 8.59
C ILE A 101 0.21 8.26 7.35
N THR A 102 -0.81 8.84 6.71
CA THR A 102 -1.52 8.17 5.61
C THR A 102 -1.89 9.09 4.45
N ARG A 103 -1.79 8.55 3.24
CA ARG A 103 -2.08 9.29 1.99
C ARG A 103 -3.57 9.40 1.69
N LYS A 104 -4.37 8.39 2.10
CA LYS A 104 -5.81 8.31 1.83
C LYS A 104 -6.50 7.66 3.02
N ILE A 105 -7.48 8.37 3.58
CA ILE A 105 -8.29 7.89 4.72
C ILE A 105 -9.75 7.89 4.32
N CYS A 106 -10.46 6.89 4.80
CA CYS A 106 -11.91 6.87 4.80
C CYS A 106 -12.39 6.64 6.23
N PHE A 107 -13.29 7.50 6.71
CA PHE A 107 -14.07 7.18 7.90
C PHE A 107 -15.09 6.11 7.53
N ILE A 108 -15.27 5.12 8.40
CA ILE A 108 -16.24 4.04 8.27
C ILE A 108 -16.97 3.83 9.60
N ASN A 109 -18.07 3.08 9.61
CA ASN A 109 -18.84 2.69 10.80
C ASN A 109 -19.47 3.85 11.59
N PHE A 110 -20.02 4.84 10.88
CA PHE A 110 -20.86 5.88 11.49
C PHE A 110 -22.33 5.57 11.27
N THR A 111 -23.13 5.62 12.33
CA THR A 111 -24.61 5.54 12.23
C THR A 111 -25.21 6.81 11.61
N ASP A 112 -24.51 7.94 11.70
CA ASP A 112 -24.93 9.23 11.14
C ASP A 112 -24.25 9.50 9.79
N ASP A 113 -25.01 9.34 8.71
CA ASP A 113 -24.57 9.57 7.34
C ASP A 113 -24.17 11.02 7.05
N ALA A 114 -24.82 11.99 7.70
CA ALA A 114 -24.51 13.40 7.50
C ALA A 114 -23.13 13.73 8.09
N LEU A 115 -22.87 13.24 9.31
CA LEU A 115 -21.57 13.36 9.97
C LEU A 115 -20.48 12.62 9.17
N LEU A 116 -20.77 11.40 8.70
CA LEU A 116 -19.85 10.62 7.87
C LEU A 116 -19.45 11.37 6.59
N LYS A 117 -20.42 11.96 5.89
CA LYS A 117 -20.17 12.75 4.67
C LYS A 117 -19.40 14.02 4.98
N GLU A 118 -19.72 14.70 6.07
CA GLU A 118 -19.01 15.90 6.53
C GLU A 118 -17.53 15.58 6.76
N LEU A 119 -17.23 14.59 7.60
CA LEU A 119 -15.86 14.21 7.96
C LEU A 119 -15.04 13.73 6.76
N ASN A 120 -15.64 12.90 5.88
CA ASN A 120 -14.99 12.48 4.63
C ASN A 120 -14.75 13.66 3.67
N ARG A 121 -15.62 14.68 3.66
CA ARG A 121 -15.40 15.90 2.86
C ARG A 121 -14.28 16.75 3.44
N SER A 122 -14.18 16.86 4.76
CA SER A 122 -13.09 17.56 5.46
C SER A 122 -11.72 16.99 5.12
N LEU A 123 -11.61 15.67 4.97
CA LEU A 123 -10.40 15.00 4.48
C LEU A 123 -10.06 15.36 3.02
N LYS A 124 -11.07 15.46 2.14
CA LYS A 124 -10.87 15.78 0.71
C LYS A 124 -10.45 17.23 0.47
N LEU A 125 -11.08 18.18 1.15
CA LEU A 125 -10.82 19.64 0.98
C LEU A 125 -9.43 20.04 1.44
N SER A 126 -8.86 19.26 2.35
CA SER A 126 -7.60 19.57 3.00
C SER A 126 -6.44 18.73 2.45
N ASN A 127 -6.67 17.95 1.38
CA ASN A 127 -5.66 17.19 0.65
C ASN A 127 -5.11 18.05 -0.51
N PRO A 128 -3.84 18.49 -0.48
CA PRO A 128 -3.29 19.39 -1.50
C PRO A 128 -3.24 18.77 -2.91
N ASN A 129 -3.30 17.43 -3.01
CA ASN A 129 -3.29 16.71 -4.29
C ASN A 129 -4.67 16.55 -4.95
N ASN A 130 -5.73 17.10 -4.35
CA ASN A 130 -7.11 17.04 -4.88
C ASN A 130 -7.55 18.35 -5.58
N ARG A 131 -6.62 19.28 -5.84
CA ARG A 131 -6.85 20.44 -6.70
C ARG A 131 -6.43 20.10 -8.14
N ILE A 132 -7.21 19.23 -8.78
CA ILE A 132 -7.21 19.05 -10.25
C ILE A 132 -8.67 18.97 -10.67
#